data_AF-A0A956HBJ1-F1
#
_entry.id   AF-A0A956HBJ1-F1
#
_cell.length_a   1.000
_cell.length_b   1.000
_cell.length_c   1.000
_cell.angle_alpha   90.00
_cell.angle_beta   90.00
_cell.angle_gamma   90.00
#
_symmetry.space_group_name_H-M   'P 1'
#
loop_
_entity.id
_entity.type
_entity.pdbx_description
1 polymer ?
#
loop_
_entity_poly.entity_id
_entity_poly.type
_entity_poly.pdbx_seq_one_letter_code
_entity_poly.pdbx_strand_id
1 'polypeptide(L)'
;MKTTNPRTRRALQSALIVCALAACDDAPTLMTDEGAVEFRSLPKWNTNILLGHNVPFVDTSGEEIGDVKLAGVEVWSGGQYQPITLASLEVVHGEVRGVGAVGLFAGEEFEGSLWHFEVKGQPLLVTLATVTNAGSEGYTVGAGYGADPERLLYHFVYFDPNTQVTVSTCTDPDDGGFWMVLDSDFAIDGVTGDVTARANTIDFACLSSAMGKPWLYNMGPNDPDGDGFSLLTEYETATRMFRADYCKSGKSYTKVGMPLGWADVYGYNDLSGALGWSTEALWEFGGGATCVNIIRRTGKVLNQPLQCADGTIIPLCGTEAEAAAAWLQGDADIWTMVP
;
A
#
# COMPACT_ATOMS: atom_id res chain seq x y z
N MET A 1 -30.09 17.78 -71.16
CA MET A 1 -29.29 19.02 -71.22
C MET A 1 -27.96 18.71 -70.54
N LYS A 2 -26.85 18.63 -71.29
CA LYS A 2 -25.79 19.68 -71.38
C LYS A 2 -25.32 20.11 -69.97
N THR A 3 -24.07 19.99 -69.52
CA THR A 3 -22.78 20.06 -70.22
C THR A 3 -21.63 19.83 -69.21
N THR A 4 -20.68 18.96 -69.58
CA THR A 4 -19.20 19.10 -69.49
C THR A 4 -18.49 19.76 -68.29
N ASN A 5 -17.65 18.94 -67.63
CA ASN A 5 -16.23 19.13 -67.21
C ASN A 5 -15.52 20.43 -67.71
N PRO A 6 -14.55 21.02 -66.97
CA PRO A 6 -13.18 20.46 -67.02
C PRO A 6 -12.29 20.61 -65.77
N ARG A 7 -11.30 19.71 -65.73
CA ARG A 7 -10.03 19.78 -65.00
C ARG A 7 -9.25 21.08 -65.26
N THR A 8 -8.59 21.61 -64.23
CA THR A 8 -7.33 22.35 -64.40
C THR A 8 -6.37 22.07 -63.25
N ARG A 9 -5.20 21.53 -63.61
CA ARG A 9 -4.00 21.37 -62.78
C ARG A 9 -3.24 22.71 -62.72
N ARG A 10 -2.55 22.97 -61.59
CA ARG A 10 -1.32 23.77 -61.36
C ARG A 10 -1.36 24.26 -59.90
N ALA A 11 -0.30 24.34 -59.12
CA ALA A 11 1.13 24.07 -59.28
C ALA A 11 1.73 23.88 -57.88
N LEU A 12 2.90 23.24 -57.83
CA LEU A 12 3.77 23.09 -56.67
C LEU A 12 3.95 24.41 -55.90
N GLN A 13 3.88 24.35 -54.57
CA GLN A 13 4.87 25.02 -53.73
C GLN A 13 5.37 24.03 -52.69
N SER A 14 6.63 23.67 -52.85
CA SER A 14 7.45 22.96 -51.89
C SER A 14 7.50 23.77 -50.60
N ALA A 15 6.94 23.26 -49.51
CA ALA A 15 7.25 23.75 -48.18
C ALA A 15 8.63 23.19 -47.81
N LEU A 16 9.64 24.05 -47.97
CA LEU A 16 10.97 23.86 -47.42
C LEU A 16 10.82 23.87 -45.89
N ILE A 17 10.81 22.69 -45.25
CA ILE A 17 10.94 22.61 -43.80
C ILE A 17 12.40 22.91 -43.50
N VAL A 18 12.63 24.15 -43.08
CA VAL A 18 13.88 24.58 -42.46
C VAL A 18 13.95 23.89 -41.10
N CYS A 19 14.79 22.85 -40.99
CA CYS A 19 15.29 22.42 -39.69
C CYS A 19 16.17 23.54 -39.14
N ALA A 20 15.55 24.45 -38.39
CA ALA A 20 16.27 25.34 -37.51
C ALA A 20 16.74 24.51 -36.31
N LEU A 21 18.00 24.09 -36.38
CA LEU A 21 18.80 23.74 -35.23
C LEU A 21 18.88 24.97 -34.33
N ALA A 22 18.14 24.95 -33.22
CA ALA A 22 18.30 25.92 -32.15
C ALA A 22 18.12 25.20 -30.81
N ALA A 23 19.21 25.24 -30.06
CA ALA A 23 19.32 25.16 -28.62
C ALA A 23 18.82 23.88 -27.92
N CYS A 24 19.79 23.26 -27.24
CA CYS A 24 19.56 22.34 -26.14
C CYS A 24 18.71 23.05 -25.09
N ASP A 25 17.44 22.67 -24.97
CA ASP A 25 16.77 22.76 -23.69
C ASP A 25 17.11 21.45 -22.99
N ASP A 26 17.89 21.57 -21.91
CA ASP A 26 18.14 20.52 -20.97
C ASP A 26 16.77 19.97 -20.52
N ALA A 27 16.42 18.79 -21.04
CA ALA A 27 15.36 18.01 -20.44
C ALA A 27 15.73 17.85 -18.95
N PRO A 28 14.80 18.08 -18.02
CA PRO A 28 15.09 17.87 -16.61
C PRO A 28 15.58 16.43 -16.46
N THR A 29 16.79 16.29 -15.92
CA THR A 29 17.33 15.03 -15.44
C THR A 29 16.53 14.67 -14.17
N LEU A 30 15.32 14.18 -14.37
CA LEU A 30 14.49 13.52 -13.37
C LEU A 30 14.40 12.05 -13.78
N MET A 31 15.44 11.31 -13.43
CA MET A 31 15.37 9.87 -13.18
C MET A 31 16.32 9.62 -12.01
N THR A 32 15.93 10.05 -10.82
CA THR A 32 16.51 9.56 -9.58
C THR A 32 15.82 8.23 -9.29
N ASP A 33 16.41 7.10 -9.71
CA ASP A 33 16.11 5.73 -9.22
C ASP A 33 14.67 5.46 -8.71
N GLU A 34 13.64 5.81 -9.49
CA GLU A 34 12.21 5.79 -9.07
C GLU A 34 11.63 4.38 -8.87
N GLY A 35 12.47 3.33 -8.92
CA GLY A 35 12.09 1.95 -8.60
C GLY A 35 12.44 1.51 -7.17
N ALA A 36 13.10 2.37 -6.37
CA ALA A 36 13.49 2.01 -5.01
C ALA A 36 12.30 2.13 -4.05
N VAL A 37 11.52 1.06 -3.91
CA VAL A 37 10.49 0.98 -2.88
C VAL A 37 11.16 0.90 -1.50
N GLU A 38 11.24 2.00 -0.77
CA GLU A 38 11.94 2.03 0.51
C GLU A 38 11.13 1.39 1.64
N PHE A 39 11.51 0.19 2.11
CA PHE A 39 10.88 -0.42 3.29
C PHE A 39 11.46 0.16 4.56
N ARG A 40 10.64 0.59 5.52
CA ARG A 40 11.11 1.14 6.80
C ARG A 40 10.48 0.35 7.95
N SER A 41 11.28 -0.18 8.90
CA SER A 41 10.79 -1.02 10.02
C SER A 41 11.33 -0.58 11.38
N LEU A 42 10.42 -0.21 12.28
CA LEU A 42 10.53 -0.34 13.74
C LEU A 42 9.44 -1.35 14.19
N PRO A 43 9.51 -1.95 15.40
CA PRO A 43 9.18 -3.36 15.58
C PRO A 43 7.66 -3.59 15.59
N LYS A 44 7.07 -3.81 14.41
CA LYS A 44 6.76 -5.14 13.87
C LYS A 44 5.90 -5.03 12.61
N TRP A 45 5.18 -3.93 12.43
CA TRP A 45 4.28 -3.72 11.28
C TRP A 45 4.23 -2.29 10.73
N ASN A 46 4.83 -1.30 11.42
CA ASN A 46 4.73 0.13 11.07
C ASN A 46 3.29 0.59 10.80
N THR A 47 2.31 0.02 11.50
CA THR A 47 0.90 0.38 11.40
C THR A 47 0.63 1.72 12.08
N ASN A 48 -0.63 2.15 12.13
CA ASN A 48 -1.08 3.23 13.02
C ASN A 48 -0.52 3.02 14.45
N ILE A 49 0.03 4.09 15.05
CA ILE A 49 0.60 4.10 16.39
C ILE A 49 -0.13 5.12 17.27
N LEU A 50 -0.66 4.65 18.40
CA LEU A 50 -1.30 5.45 19.44
C LEU A 50 -0.51 5.33 20.74
N LEU A 51 0.10 6.43 21.21
CA LEU A 51 0.91 6.45 22.45
C LEU A 51 2.01 5.36 22.49
N GLY A 52 2.62 5.05 21.34
CA GLY A 52 3.65 4.00 21.22
C GLY A 52 3.09 2.57 21.12
N HIS A 53 1.76 2.41 21.03
CA HIS A 53 1.10 1.14 20.78
C HIS A 53 0.71 1.01 19.31
N ASN A 54 1.11 -0.10 18.68
CA ASN A 54 0.67 -0.42 17.32
C ASN A 54 -0.82 -0.78 17.35
N VAL A 55 -1.61 -0.12 16.52
CA VAL A 55 -3.05 -0.32 16.37
C VAL A 55 -3.32 -0.65 14.90
N PRO A 56 -3.06 -1.89 14.46
CA PRO A 56 -3.30 -2.27 13.07
C PRO A 56 -4.77 -2.19 12.71
N PHE A 57 -5.66 -2.62 13.62
CA PHE A 57 -7.10 -2.58 13.40
C PHE A 57 -7.84 -2.38 14.73
N VAL A 58 -9.13 -2.04 14.64
CA VAL A 58 -10.05 -1.98 15.78
C VAL A 58 -11.36 -2.67 15.48
N ASP A 59 -12.08 -3.04 16.54
CA ASP A 59 -13.41 -3.64 16.46
C ASP A 59 -14.50 -2.56 16.49
N THR A 60 -15.42 -2.57 15.54
CA THR A 60 -16.54 -1.64 15.45
C THR A 60 -17.78 -2.09 16.24
N SER A 61 -17.75 -3.28 16.85
CA SER A 61 -18.74 -3.69 17.88
C SER A 61 -18.38 -3.21 19.29
N GLY A 62 -17.16 -2.65 19.46
CA GLY A 62 -16.65 -2.13 20.73
C GLY A 62 -15.86 -3.15 21.56
N GLU A 63 -15.48 -4.29 20.97
CA GLU A 63 -14.56 -5.24 21.60
C GLU A 63 -13.15 -4.62 21.74
N GLU A 64 -12.45 -4.96 22.83
CA GLU A 64 -11.04 -4.61 22.98
C GLU A 64 -10.16 -5.64 22.27
N ILE A 65 -9.23 -5.18 21.44
CA ILE A 65 -8.26 -6.00 20.72
C ILE A 65 -6.86 -5.47 20.98
N GLY A 66 -5.98 -6.33 21.51
CA GLY A 66 -4.56 -5.98 21.69
C GLY A 66 -4.33 -4.76 22.58
N ASP A 67 -5.09 -4.65 23.67
CA ASP A 67 -5.14 -3.49 24.59
C ASP A 67 -5.72 -2.20 23.96
N VAL A 68 -6.41 -2.28 22.83
CA VAL A 68 -7.02 -1.12 22.16
C VAL A 68 -8.50 -1.35 21.91
N LYS A 69 -9.32 -0.34 22.20
CA LYS A 69 -10.76 -0.38 21.95
C LYS A 69 -11.21 0.93 21.32
N LEU A 70 -12.03 0.83 20.27
CA LEU A 70 -12.75 1.98 19.73
C LEU A 70 -14.02 2.19 20.57
N ALA A 71 -14.02 3.25 21.37
CA ALA A 71 -15.11 3.56 22.31
C ALA A 71 -16.21 4.44 21.69
N GLY A 72 -15.91 5.19 20.64
CA GLY A 72 -16.88 6.06 19.98
C GLY A 72 -16.28 6.83 18.80
N VAL A 73 -17.14 7.28 17.89
CA VAL A 73 -16.79 8.20 16.81
C VAL A 73 -17.84 9.30 16.75
N GLU A 74 -17.41 10.54 16.56
CA GLU A 74 -18.29 11.69 16.43
C GLU A 74 -17.91 12.53 15.20
N VAL A 75 -18.90 12.88 14.39
CA VAL A 75 -18.72 13.66 13.16
C VAL A 75 -19.31 15.06 13.34
N TRP A 76 -18.61 16.10 12.89
CA TRP A 76 -19.10 17.47 13.00
C TRP A 76 -20.18 17.76 11.97
N SER A 77 -21.42 18.02 12.41
CA SER A 77 -22.52 18.35 11.50
C SER A 77 -23.56 19.26 12.15
N GLY A 78 -23.98 20.29 11.43
CA GLY A 78 -24.98 21.25 11.92
C GLY A 78 -24.52 22.08 13.12
N GLY A 79 -23.20 22.30 13.27
CA GLY A 79 -22.63 23.12 14.34
C GLY A 79 -22.42 22.39 15.67
N GLN A 80 -22.51 21.06 15.68
CA GLN A 80 -22.24 20.22 16.85
C GLN A 80 -21.69 18.86 16.41
N TYR A 81 -21.04 18.14 17.32
CA TYR A 81 -20.61 16.77 17.09
C TYR A 81 -21.80 15.81 17.21
N GLN A 82 -21.95 14.94 16.20
CA GLN A 82 -22.97 13.90 16.11
C GLN A 82 -22.33 12.55 16.38
N PRO A 83 -22.81 11.76 17.36
CA PRO A 83 -22.28 10.43 17.59
C PRO A 83 -22.65 9.51 16.42
N ILE A 84 -21.69 8.68 16.01
CA ILE A 84 -21.86 7.60 15.05
C ILE A 84 -22.17 6.30 15.80
N THR A 85 -23.14 5.53 15.31
CA THR A 85 -23.42 4.20 15.83
C THR A 85 -22.28 3.27 15.42
N LEU A 86 -21.46 2.81 16.38
CA LEU A 86 -20.27 2.00 16.06
C LEU A 86 -20.59 0.76 15.23
N ALA A 87 -21.68 0.05 15.53
CA ALA A 87 -22.11 -1.13 14.77
C ALA A 87 -22.55 -0.83 13.31
N SER A 88 -22.63 0.44 12.92
CA SER A 88 -22.84 0.88 11.53
C SER A 88 -21.58 1.43 10.88
N LEU A 89 -20.48 1.53 11.63
CA LEU A 89 -19.21 2.02 11.13
C LEU A 89 -18.54 0.91 10.31
N GLU A 90 -18.34 1.16 9.03
CA GLU A 90 -17.77 0.22 8.07
C GLU A 90 -16.84 0.96 7.09
N VAL A 91 -16.04 0.21 6.34
CA VAL A 91 -15.23 0.75 5.24
C VAL A 91 -15.58 0.01 3.96
N VAL A 92 -16.11 0.73 2.97
CA VAL A 92 -16.56 0.16 1.71
C VAL A 92 -15.72 0.75 0.58
N HIS A 93 -14.91 -0.08 -0.09
CA HIS A 93 -13.97 0.35 -1.14
C HIS A 93 -13.04 1.50 -0.67
N GLY A 94 -12.59 1.43 0.58
CA GLY A 94 -11.73 2.47 1.17
C GLY A 94 -12.45 3.71 1.70
N GLU A 95 -13.77 3.81 1.53
CA GLU A 95 -14.57 4.89 2.08
C GLU A 95 -15.15 4.51 3.45
N VAL A 96 -14.78 5.26 4.50
CA VAL A 96 -15.40 5.12 5.82
C VAL A 96 -16.85 5.60 5.76
N ARG A 97 -17.78 4.82 6.33
CA ARG A 97 -19.21 5.12 6.38
C ARG A 97 -19.75 4.87 7.78
N GLY A 98 -20.76 5.64 8.18
CA GLY A 98 -21.42 5.43 9.47
C GLY A 98 -22.72 6.19 9.62
N VAL A 99 -23.65 5.63 10.42
CA VAL A 99 -24.96 6.23 10.67
C VAL A 99 -24.95 6.98 12.01
N GLY A 100 -25.19 8.28 11.94
CA GLY A 100 -25.43 9.14 13.09
C GLY A 100 -26.90 9.51 13.25
N ALA A 101 -27.20 10.38 14.22
CA ALA A 101 -28.58 10.80 14.54
C ALA A 101 -29.29 11.54 13.40
N VAL A 102 -28.52 12.20 12.53
CA VAL A 102 -29.04 13.07 11.45
C VAL A 102 -28.97 12.44 10.06
N GLY A 103 -28.35 11.26 9.93
CA GLY A 103 -28.21 10.58 8.63
C GLY A 103 -26.98 9.68 8.54
N LEU A 104 -26.73 9.23 7.30
CA LEU A 104 -25.50 8.56 6.89
C LEU A 104 -24.42 9.63 6.67
N PHE A 105 -23.21 9.34 7.13
CA PHE A 105 -21.99 10.08 6.83
C PHE A 105 -21.04 9.18 6.05
N ALA A 106 -20.28 9.73 5.11
CA ALA A 106 -19.29 8.99 4.33
C ALA A 106 -18.07 9.83 3.95
N GLY A 107 -16.91 9.16 3.80
CA GLY A 107 -15.71 9.72 3.19
C GLY A 107 -15.26 11.03 3.82
N GLU A 108 -15.18 12.09 2.99
CA GLU A 108 -14.77 13.44 3.41
C GLU A 108 -15.64 14.06 4.50
N GLU A 109 -16.89 13.60 4.68
CA GLU A 109 -17.75 14.08 5.79
C GLU A 109 -17.19 13.72 7.17
N PHE A 110 -16.27 12.74 7.26
CA PHE A 110 -15.55 12.41 8.49
C PHE A 110 -14.34 13.33 8.76
N GLU A 111 -13.99 14.26 7.88
CA GLU A 111 -12.92 15.22 8.17
C GLU A 111 -13.24 16.05 9.43
N GLY A 112 -12.28 16.16 10.34
CA GLY A 112 -12.45 16.79 11.65
C GLY A 112 -13.23 15.94 12.67
N SER A 113 -13.58 14.70 12.34
CA SER A 113 -14.23 13.77 13.28
C SER A 113 -13.33 13.42 14.46
N LEU A 114 -13.97 13.12 15.59
CA LEU A 114 -13.33 12.73 16.84
C LEU A 114 -13.52 11.23 17.07
N TRP A 115 -12.41 10.53 17.24
CA TRP A 115 -12.37 9.09 17.47
C TRP A 115 -11.85 8.84 18.88
N HIS A 116 -12.71 8.23 19.68
CA HIS A 116 -12.44 7.95 21.09
C HIS A 116 -11.88 6.54 21.19
N PHE A 117 -10.62 6.43 21.55
CA PHE A 117 -9.96 5.16 21.81
C PHE A 117 -9.73 4.96 23.31
N GLU A 118 -9.69 3.71 23.74
CA GLU A 118 -9.11 3.31 25.02
C GLU A 118 -7.85 2.50 24.71
N VAL A 119 -6.67 3.00 25.09
CA VAL A 119 -5.38 2.32 24.89
C VAL A 119 -4.83 1.93 26.25
N LYS A 120 -4.75 0.62 26.53
CA LYS A 120 -4.43 0.07 27.86
C LYS A 120 -5.32 0.64 28.97
N GLY A 121 -6.61 0.79 28.65
CA GLY A 121 -7.61 1.37 29.54
C GLY A 121 -7.46 2.88 29.79
N GLN A 122 -6.57 3.58 29.08
CA GLN A 122 -6.47 5.04 29.12
C GLN A 122 -7.26 5.65 27.95
N PRO A 123 -8.16 6.61 28.20
CA PRO A 123 -8.88 7.29 27.13
C PRO A 123 -7.91 8.13 26.30
N LEU A 124 -8.04 8.06 24.98
CA LEU A 124 -7.29 8.83 24.01
C LEU A 124 -8.24 9.37 22.96
N LEU A 125 -8.20 10.69 22.76
CA LEU A 125 -8.92 11.35 21.68
C LEU A 125 -8.00 11.48 20.46
N VAL A 126 -8.43 10.91 19.34
CA VAL A 126 -7.76 11.00 18.04
C VAL A 126 -8.66 11.80 17.10
N THR A 127 -8.07 12.67 16.29
CA THR A 127 -8.78 13.47 15.30
C THR A 127 -8.42 12.97 13.91
N LEU A 128 -9.43 12.73 13.07
CA LEU A 128 -9.21 12.57 11.64
C LEU A 128 -9.00 13.97 11.05
N ALA A 129 -7.75 14.38 10.89
CA ALA A 129 -7.37 15.74 10.53
C ALA A 129 -7.69 16.07 9.07
N THR A 130 -7.53 15.10 8.17
CA THR A 130 -7.71 15.31 6.73
C THR A 130 -8.18 14.03 6.06
N VAL A 131 -9.07 14.18 5.09
CA VAL A 131 -9.46 13.14 4.13
C VAL A 131 -9.20 13.70 2.73
N THR A 132 -8.51 12.94 1.89
CA THR A 132 -8.15 13.38 0.53
C THR A 132 -8.15 12.19 -0.42
N ASN A 133 -8.09 12.45 -1.73
CA ASN A 133 -7.94 11.40 -2.73
C ASN A 133 -6.46 11.18 -3.04
N ALA A 134 -6.06 9.92 -3.23
CA ALA A 134 -4.68 9.51 -3.50
C ALA A 134 -4.07 10.27 -4.68
N GLY A 135 -4.84 10.52 -5.74
CA GLY A 135 -4.37 11.28 -6.88
C GLY A 135 -4.05 12.75 -6.57
N SER A 136 -4.73 13.35 -5.60
CA SER A 136 -4.47 14.75 -5.17
C SER A 136 -3.15 14.88 -4.41
N GLU A 137 -2.74 13.82 -3.73
CA GLU A 137 -1.47 13.73 -3.00
C GLU A 137 -0.32 13.20 -3.86
N GLY A 138 -0.55 13.01 -5.17
CA GLY A 138 0.46 12.52 -6.10
C GLY A 138 0.70 11.00 -6.06
N TYR A 139 -0.14 10.24 -5.35
CA TYR A 139 -0.16 8.78 -5.43
C TYR A 139 -0.99 8.32 -6.64
N THR A 140 -0.74 8.91 -7.82
CA THR A 140 -1.40 8.51 -9.07
C THR A 140 -0.70 7.31 -9.68
N VAL A 141 -1.47 6.42 -10.31
CA VAL A 141 -0.95 5.33 -11.15
C VAL A 141 -0.09 5.89 -12.31
N GLY A 142 1.22 5.97 -12.07
CA GLY A 142 2.26 6.25 -13.07
C GLY A 142 2.74 4.96 -13.73
N ALA A 143 4.01 4.90 -14.16
CA ALA A 143 4.62 3.73 -14.81
C ALA A 143 4.75 2.48 -13.90
N GLY A 144 3.63 1.95 -13.37
CA GLY A 144 3.59 0.79 -12.48
C GLY A 144 3.70 1.10 -10.99
N TYR A 145 3.32 2.31 -10.55
CA TYR A 145 3.31 2.73 -9.15
C TYR A 145 2.14 3.69 -8.91
N GLY A 146 1.34 3.47 -7.88
CA GLY A 146 0.28 4.38 -7.44
C GLY A 146 -0.96 3.64 -6.95
N ALA A 147 -1.67 4.23 -5.99
CA ALA A 147 -3.01 3.78 -5.67
C ALA A 147 -3.99 4.26 -6.74
N ASP A 148 -5.19 3.68 -6.81
CA ASP A 148 -6.30 4.28 -7.53
C ASP A 148 -6.38 5.77 -7.15
N PRO A 149 -6.34 6.71 -8.12
CA PRO A 149 -6.41 8.14 -7.83
C PRO A 149 -7.66 8.56 -7.06
N GLU A 150 -8.77 7.81 -7.13
CA GLU A 150 -10.02 8.03 -6.38
C GLU A 150 -10.01 7.38 -4.99
N ARG A 151 -8.96 6.62 -4.63
CA ARG A 151 -8.84 6.03 -3.30
C ARG A 151 -8.71 7.11 -2.24
N LEU A 152 -9.57 7.05 -1.23
CA LEU A 152 -9.45 7.95 -0.08
C LEU A 152 -8.25 7.59 0.81
N LEU A 153 -7.49 8.63 1.14
CA LEU A 153 -6.41 8.64 2.11
C LEU A 153 -6.85 9.41 3.35
N TYR A 154 -6.42 8.91 4.50
CA TYR A 154 -6.80 9.44 5.81
C TYR A 154 -5.55 9.85 6.57
N HIS A 155 -5.65 10.95 7.32
CA HIS A 155 -4.59 11.40 8.21
C HIS A 155 -5.15 11.60 9.62
N PHE A 156 -4.82 10.67 10.51
CA PHE A 156 -5.21 10.75 11.92
C PHE A 156 -4.08 11.34 12.76
N VAL A 157 -4.45 12.22 13.70
CA VAL A 157 -3.53 12.84 14.66
C VAL A 157 -4.09 12.75 16.08
N TYR A 158 -3.22 12.78 17.08
CA TYR A 158 -3.64 12.90 18.49
C TYR A 158 -2.73 13.86 19.24
N PHE A 159 -3.23 14.46 20.31
CA PHE A 159 -2.42 15.27 21.21
C PHE A 159 -1.75 14.37 22.25
N ASP A 160 -0.42 14.22 22.20
CA ASP A 160 0.32 13.44 23.19
C ASP A 160 0.45 14.23 24.49
N PRO A 161 -0.17 13.77 25.60
CA PRO A 161 -0.14 14.50 26.86
C PRO A 161 1.26 14.57 27.49
N ASN A 162 2.18 13.68 27.12
CA ASN A 162 3.53 13.66 27.68
C ASN A 162 4.43 14.70 27.02
N THR A 163 4.33 14.82 25.69
CA THR A 163 5.16 15.74 24.90
C THR A 163 4.47 17.09 24.64
N GLN A 164 3.16 17.17 24.85
CA GLN A 164 2.33 18.35 24.56
C GLN A 164 2.37 18.76 23.08
N VAL A 165 2.49 17.77 22.19
CA VAL A 165 2.60 17.96 20.74
C VAL A 165 1.50 17.14 20.06
N THR A 166 0.95 17.67 18.96
CA THR A 166 0.10 16.91 18.05
C THR A 166 0.97 15.96 17.24
N VAL A 167 0.70 14.67 17.35
CA VAL A 167 1.46 13.59 16.73
C VAL A 167 0.58 12.89 15.70
N SER A 168 1.11 12.68 14.50
CA SER A 168 0.47 11.80 13.53
C SER A 168 0.52 10.35 14.00
N THR A 169 -0.59 9.66 13.80
CA THR A 169 -0.72 8.23 14.04
C THR A 169 0.16 7.38 13.14
N CYS A 170 0.32 7.78 11.87
CA CYS A 170 1.34 7.25 10.98
C CYS A 170 2.63 8.01 11.22
N THR A 171 3.70 7.32 11.60
CA THR A 171 5.00 7.96 11.77
C THR A 171 5.63 8.27 10.42
N ASP A 172 6.06 9.51 10.25
CA ASP A 172 6.82 10.00 9.09
C ASP A 172 8.32 9.97 9.39
N PRO A 173 9.11 9.26 8.58
CA PRO A 173 10.53 9.54 8.54
C PRO A 173 11.04 9.72 7.09
N ASP A 174 10.38 10.55 6.28
CA ASP A 174 10.96 11.38 5.19
C ASP A 174 10.45 11.17 3.75
N ASP A 175 9.69 10.11 3.37
CA ASP A 175 9.34 9.87 1.93
C ASP A 175 7.96 9.23 1.65
N GLY A 176 6.99 9.28 2.59
CA GLY A 176 5.70 8.58 2.40
C GLY A 176 4.45 9.24 3.01
N GLY A 177 4.59 10.42 3.59
CA GLY A 177 3.48 11.16 4.19
C GLY A 177 2.88 10.54 5.46
N PHE A 178 1.93 11.24 6.05
CA PHE A 178 1.17 10.82 7.23
C PHE A 178 -0.10 10.03 6.88
N TRP A 179 -0.16 9.58 5.64
CA TRP A 179 -1.34 9.02 5.02
C TRP A 179 -1.50 7.53 5.34
N MET A 180 -2.74 7.13 5.56
CA MET A 180 -3.14 5.73 5.61
C MET A 180 -4.32 5.49 4.69
N VAL A 181 -4.50 4.23 4.34
CA VAL A 181 -5.75 3.72 3.79
C VAL A 181 -6.48 2.96 4.88
N LEU A 182 -7.81 3.04 4.83
CA LEU A 182 -8.67 2.24 5.68
C LEU A 182 -9.26 1.09 4.88
N ASP A 183 -9.51 -0.01 5.56
CA ASP A 183 -10.24 -1.15 5.01
C ASP A 183 -10.98 -1.89 6.12
N SER A 184 -11.76 -2.92 5.81
CA SER A 184 -12.60 -3.60 6.79
C SER A 184 -12.66 -5.10 6.64
N ASP A 185 -13.19 -5.73 7.68
CA ASP A 185 -13.56 -7.15 7.74
C ASP A 185 -12.39 -8.16 7.68
N PHE A 186 -11.18 -7.72 8.04
CA PHE A 186 -10.06 -8.60 8.34
C PHE A 186 -9.24 -8.12 9.55
N ALA A 187 -8.38 -9.01 10.02
CA ALA A 187 -7.44 -8.78 11.11
C ALA A 187 -6.09 -9.38 10.73
N ILE A 188 -5.03 -8.73 11.22
CA ILE A 188 -3.65 -9.16 11.02
C ILE A 188 -3.07 -9.59 12.36
N ASP A 189 -2.54 -10.80 12.44
CA ASP A 189 -1.82 -11.23 13.64
C ASP A 189 -0.50 -10.45 13.78
N GLY A 190 -0.38 -9.62 14.82
CA GLY A 190 0.79 -8.79 15.06
C GLY A 190 2.10 -9.58 15.32
N VAL A 191 2.03 -10.89 15.54
CA VAL A 191 3.16 -11.79 15.75
C VAL A 191 3.52 -12.55 14.48
N THR A 192 2.58 -13.25 13.85
CA THR A 192 2.81 -14.14 12.69
C THR A 192 2.61 -13.44 11.36
N GLY A 193 1.80 -12.39 11.32
CA GLY A 193 1.42 -11.70 10.11
C GLY A 193 0.34 -12.37 9.27
N ASP A 194 -0.34 -13.36 9.85
CA ASP A 194 -1.46 -14.00 9.17
C ASP A 194 -2.61 -12.99 9.02
N VAL A 195 -3.19 -12.96 7.82
CA VAL A 195 -4.37 -12.13 7.53
C VAL A 195 -5.58 -13.05 7.58
N THR A 196 -6.54 -12.71 8.43
CA THR A 196 -7.75 -13.52 8.62
C THR A 196 -8.98 -12.65 8.49
N ALA A 197 -10.01 -13.16 7.80
CA ALA A 197 -11.30 -12.49 7.76
C ALA A 197 -11.86 -12.36 9.19
N ARG A 198 -12.32 -11.17 9.53
CA ARG A 198 -12.90 -10.84 10.83
C ARG A 198 -13.90 -9.71 10.65
N ALA A 199 -15.18 -10.03 10.64
CA ALA A 199 -16.22 -9.02 10.48
C ALA A 199 -16.19 -7.94 11.57
N ASN A 200 -16.68 -6.74 11.26
CA ASN A 200 -16.75 -5.59 12.17
C ASN A 200 -15.36 -5.11 12.63
N THR A 201 -14.38 -5.13 11.73
CA THR A 201 -13.09 -4.51 11.97
C THR A 201 -12.81 -3.41 10.97
N ILE A 202 -12.03 -2.43 11.41
CA ILE A 202 -11.42 -1.43 10.53
C ILE A 202 -9.91 -1.56 10.68
N ASP A 203 -9.22 -1.79 9.56
CA ASP A 203 -7.78 -1.78 9.44
C ASP A 203 -7.27 -0.36 9.13
N PHE A 204 -6.14 0.02 9.74
CA PHE A 204 -5.48 1.31 9.65
C PHE A 204 -4.07 1.10 9.06
N ALA A 205 -3.99 1.06 7.73
CA ALA A 205 -2.78 0.75 7.00
C ALA A 205 -2.05 2.03 6.55
N CYS A 206 -1.06 2.47 7.33
CA CYS A 206 -0.17 3.57 6.92
C CYS A 206 0.53 3.25 5.60
N LEU A 207 0.52 4.17 4.63
CA LEU A 207 1.13 3.98 3.31
C LEU A 207 2.65 3.76 3.36
N SER A 208 3.31 4.32 4.37
CA SER A 208 4.74 4.11 4.64
C SER A 208 5.07 2.71 5.21
N SER A 209 4.04 1.92 5.54
CA SER A 209 4.16 0.60 6.16
C SER A 209 4.05 -0.54 5.16
N ALA A 210 4.46 -1.73 5.58
CA ALA A 210 4.22 -2.93 4.77
C ALA A 210 2.73 -3.24 4.56
N MET A 211 1.84 -2.69 5.39
CA MET A 211 0.39 -2.90 5.31
C MET A 211 -0.28 -1.93 4.35
N GLY A 212 0.22 -0.69 4.25
CA GLY A 212 -0.30 0.29 3.31
C GLY A 212 0.28 0.12 1.91
N LYS A 213 1.51 -0.38 1.77
CA LYS A 213 2.15 -0.54 0.47
C LYS A 213 1.38 -1.37 -0.55
N PRO A 214 0.77 -2.52 -0.23
CA PRO A 214 -0.03 -3.28 -1.21
C PRO A 214 -1.07 -2.44 -1.95
N TRP A 215 -1.62 -1.40 -1.31
CA TRP A 215 -2.55 -0.47 -1.92
C TRP A 215 -1.94 0.48 -2.94
N LEU A 216 -0.65 0.80 -2.80
CA LEU A 216 0.10 1.58 -3.79
C LEU A 216 0.43 0.77 -5.05
N TYR A 217 0.09 -0.51 -5.06
CA TYR A 217 0.48 -1.47 -6.09
C TYR A 217 -0.69 -2.35 -6.55
N ASN A 218 -1.93 -1.93 -6.31
CA ASN A 218 -3.13 -2.66 -6.73
C ASN A 218 -3.20 -4.10 -6.18
N MET A 219 -2.74 -4.30 -4.93
CA MET A 219 -2.78 -5.57 -4.20
C MET A 219 -3.49 -5.42 -2.85
N GLY A 220 -4.31 -4.38 -2.69
CA GLY A 220 -5.10 -4.14 -1.48
C GLY A 220 -6.44 -4.91 -1.50
N PRO A 221 -6.94 -5.36 -0.34
CA PRO A 221 -8.23 -6.04 -0.29
C PRO A 221 -9.36 -5.05 -0.61
N ASN A 222 -10.13 -5.20 -1.67
CA ASN A 222 -11.16 -4.22 -2.08
C ASN A 222 -10.59 -2.98 -2.78
N ASP A 223 -9.55 -3.17 -3.61
CA ASP A 223 -9.19 -2.16 -4.61
C ASP A 223 -10.40 -1.91 -5.56
N PRO A 224 -10.91 -0.67 -5.65
CA PRO A 224 -12.05 -0.32 -6.51
C PRO A 224 -11.81 -0.58 -8.00
N ASP A 225 -10.55 -0.61 -8.45
CA ASP A 225 -10.17 -0.88 -9.84
C ASP A 225 -9.99 -2.39 -10.14
N GLY A 226 -9.97 -3.23 -9.10
CA GLY A 226 -9.80 -4.68 -9.22
C GLY A 226 -11.11 -5.42 -9.53
N ASP A 227 -11.10 -6.29 -10.53
CA ASP A 227 -12.08 -7.34 -10.74
C ASP A 227 -11.95 -8.41 -9.64
N GLY A 228 -12.42 -8.04 -8.45
CA GLY A 228 -12.15 -8.71 -7.19
C GLY A 228 -12.37 -10.22 -7.18
N PHE A 229 -11.29 -10.97 -6.99
CA PHE A 229 -11.28 -12.37 -6.57
C PHE A 229 -9.92 -12.64 -5.87
N SER A 230 -9.91 -13.14 -4.61
CA SER A 230 -8.71 -13.58 -3.82
C SER A 230 -7.94 -12.57 -2.91
N LEU A 231 -8.55 -11.41 -2.68
CA LEU A 231 -8.05 -10.22 -1.96
C LEU A 231 -7.24 -10.40 -0.65
N LEU A 232 -7.62 -11.28 0.30
CA LEU A 232 -6.88 -11.39 1.57
C LEU A 232 -5.60 -12.23 1.46
N THR A 233 -5.58 -13.28 0.64
CA THR A 233 -4.39 -14.12 0.45
C THR A 233 -3.32 -13.41 -0.35
N GLU A 234 -3.73 -12.60 -1.33
CA GLU A 234 -2.84 -11.74 -2.11
C GLU A 234 -2.25 -10.64 -1.25
N TYR A 235 -3.11 -9.94 -0.50
CA TYR A 235 -2.68 -8.94 0.46
C TYR A 235 -1.72 -9.52 1.50
N GLU A 236 -2.01 -10.70 2.06
CA GLU A 236 -1.09 -11.39 2.97
C GLU A 236 0.27 -11.63 2.30
N THR A 237 0.30 -12.19 1.09
CA THR A 237 1.56 -12.45 0.39
C THR A 237 2.30 -11.15 0.05
N ALA A 238 1.60 -10.09 -0.37
CA ALA A 238 2.20 -8.79 -0.65
C ALA A 238 2.82 -8.17 0.61
N THR A 239 2.11 -8.19 1.74
CA THR A 239 2.65 -7.68 3.02
C THR A 239 3.86 -8.50 3.49
N ARG A 240 3.85 -9.83 3.31
CA ARG A 240 5.00 -10.72 3.60
C ARG A 240 6.17 -10.43 2.68
N MET A 241 5.92 -10.30 1.39
CA MET A 241 6.91 -9.96 0.37
C MET A 241 7.61 -8.64 0.72
N PHE A 242 6.84 -7.60 1.02
CA PHE A 242 7.37 -6.29 1.42
C PHE A 242 8.21 -6.35 2.70
N ARG A 243 7.88 -7.27 3.61
CA ARG A 243 8.64 -7.52 4.84
C ARG A 243 9.77 -8.52 4.67
N ALA A 244 9.90 -9.15 3.51
CA ALA A 244 10.77 -10.30 3.28
C ALA A 244 10.54 -11.42 4.32
N ASP A 245 9.30 -11.65 4.76
CA ASP A 245 8.95 -12.72 5.71
C ASP A 245 8.86 -14.08 5.00
N TYR A 246 10.01 -14.55 4.51
CA TYR A 246 10.11 -15.77 3.70
C TYR A 246 9.49 -16.99 4.40
N CYS A 247 9.69 -17.09 5.72
CA CYS A 247 9.31 -18.23 6.55
C CYS A 247 7.88 -18.17 7.10
N LYS A 248 7.05 -17.20 6.69
CA LYS A 248 5.68 -17.03 7.22
C LYS A 248 5.65 -16.95 8.76
N SER A 249 6.64 -16.29 9.34
CA SER A 249 6.90 -16.28 10.79
C SER A 249 6.58 -14.95 11.46
N GLY A 250 6.19 -13.96 10.66
CA GLY A 250 6.07 -12.58 11.05
C GLY A 250 7.41 -11.88 11.27
N LYS A 251 8.54 -12.55 10.97
CA LYS A 251 9.87 -11.95 11.07
C LYS A 251 10.22 -11.22 9.79
N SER A 252 10.38 -9.90 9.89
CA SER A 252 10.85 -9.10 8.77
C SER A 252 12.36 -9.25 8.54
N TYR A 253 12.73 -9.45 7.28
CA TYR A 253 14.11 -9.40 6.78
C TYR A 253 14.35 -8.16 5.92
N THR A 254 13.80 -7.02 6.31
CA THR A 254 14.09 -5.72 5.70
C THR A 254 14.58 -4.71 6.73
N LYS A 255 15.08 -3.57 6.25
CA LYS A 255 15.36 -2.36 7.03
C LYS A 255 14.95 -1.14 6.20
N VAL A 256 14.84 -0.02 6.89
CA VAL A 256 14.69 1.34 6.35
C VAL A 256 15.53 1.59 5.09
N GLY A 257 14.87 2.04 4.02
CA GLY A 257 15.50 2.51 2.77
C GLY A 257 15.98 1.39 1.84
N MET A 258 15.59 0.14 2.08
CA MET A 258 16.02 -0.94 1.20
C MET A 258 15.24 -0.93 -0.12
N PRO A 259 15.92 -0.87 -1.27
CA PRO A 259 15.25 -1.00 -2.57
C PRO A 259 14.70 -2.41 -2.77
N LEU A 260 13.64 -2.51 -3.57
CA LEU A 260 13.01 -3.77 -3.98
C LEU A 260 12.53 -3.62 -5.41
N GLY A 261 12.93 -4.58 -6.25
CA GLY A 261 12.34 -4.78 -7.57
C GLY A 261 11.40 -5.95 -7.49
N TRP A 262 10.31 -5.88 -8.21
CA TRP A 262 9.38 -6.98 -8.21
C TRP A 262 8.46 -6.95 -9.44
N ALA A 263 7.91 -8.11 -9.75
CA ALA A 263 6.84 -8.27 -10.71
C ALA A 263 5.76 -9.20 -10.17
N ASP A 264 4.51 -8.92 -10.48
CA ASP A 264 3.38 -9.81 -10.20
C ASP A 264 2.89 -10.54 -11.45
N VAL A 265 2.16 -11.62 -11.23
CA VAL A 265 1.57 -12.46 -12.28
C VAL A 265 0.50 -11.75 -13.11
N TYR A 266 -0.08 -10.65 -12.61
CA TYR A 266 -1.09 -9.86 -13.31
C TYR A 266 -0.47 -8.85 -14.30
N GLY A 267 0.83 -8.58 -14.15
CA GLY A 267 1.54 -7.57 -14.92
C GLY A 267 1.15 -6.14 -14.55
N TYR A 268 0.53 -5.94 -13.38
CA TYR A 268 0.26 -4.59 -12.86
C TYR A 268 1.58 -3.90 -12.47
N ASN A 269 2.47 -4.68 -11.87
CA ASN A 269 3.78 -4.25 -11.44
C ASN A 269 4.83 -5.04 -12.23
N ASP A 270 5.69 -4.32 -12.94
CA ASP A 270 6.89 -4.87 -13.59
C ASP A 270 8.08 -3.94 -13.30
N LEU A 271 8.37 -3.78 -12.01
CA LEU A 271 9.58 -3.11 -11.53
C LEU A 271 10.79 -4.05 -11.58
N SER A 272 10.68 -5.12 -12.37
CA SER A 272 11.67 -6.17 -12.50
C SER A 272 12.76 -5.80 -13.52
N GLY A 273 12.42 -4.95 -14.51
CA GLY A 273 13.31 -4.57 -15.60
C GLY A 273 14.48 -3.63 -15.23
N ALA A 274 14.63 -3.24 -13.97
CA ALA A 274 15.66 -2.30 -13.54
C ALA A 274 17.03 -3.00 -13.30
N LEU A 275 17.94 -2.83 -14.27
CA LEU A 275 19.39 -2.74 -14.07
C LEU A 275 20.08 -3.81 -13.20
N GLY A 276 20.31 -5.01 -13.72
CA GLY A 276 21.31 -5.93 -13.17
C GLY A 276 21.05 -6.43 -11.75
N TRP A 277 19.82 -6.31 -11.26
CA TRP A 277 19.38 -6.86 -9.98
C TRP A 277 19.34 -8.39 -10.04
N SER A 278 19.48 -9.02 -8.89
CA SER A 278 19.49 -10.47 -8.74
C SER A 278 18.21 -10.95 -8.11
N THR A 279 17.75 -12.14 -8.48
CA THR A 279 16.59 -12.80 -7.88
C THR A 279 16.78 -12.90 -6.37
N GLU A 280 15.83 -12.32 -5.66
CA GLU A 280 15.73 -12.44 -4.22
C GLU A 280 14.94 -13.69 -3.85
N ALA A 281 13.67 -13.74 -4.28
CA ALA A 281 12.72 -14.78 -3.92
C ALA A 281 11.53 -14.81 -4.90
N LEU A 282 10.88 -15.97 -4.96
CA LEU A 282 9.57 -16.17 -5.58
C LEU A 282 8.53 -16.42 -4.47
N TRP A 283 7.29 -15.99 -4.70
CA TRP A 283 6.20 -16.02 -3.71
C TRP A 283 4.92 -16.60 -4.32
N GLU A 284 4.13 -17.26 -3.50
CA GLU A 284 2.79 -17.78 -3.85
C GLU A 284 1.73 -17.12 -2.96
N PHE A 285 0.54 -16.87 -3.51
CA PHE A 285 -0.59 -16.29 -2.80
C PHE A 285 -1.05 -17.17 -1.63
N GLY A 286 -1.26 -16.56 -0.45
CA GLY A 286 -1.56 -17.25 0.81
C GLY A 286 -0.36 -17.99 1.44
N GLY A 287 0.77 -18.04 0.75
CA GLY A 287 1.98 -18.75 1.13
C GLY A 287 3.11 -17.90 1.70
N GLY A 288 4.24 -18.55 1.92
CA GLY A 288 5.54 -17.88 2.13
C GLY A 288 6.30 -17.78 0.81
N ALA A 289 7.62 -17.56 0.90
CA ALA A 289 8.46 -17.66 -0.29
C ALA A 289 8.54 -19.13 -0.76
N THR A 290 8.30 -19.37 -2.05
CA THR A 290 8.45 -20.70 -2.67
C THR A 290 9.92 -21.04 -2.89
N CYS A 291 10.77 -20.01 -3.07
CA CYS A 291 12.22 -20.13 -3.09
C CYS A 291 12.89 -18.83 -2.63
N VAL A 292 14.15 -18.89 -2.17
CA VAL A 292 14.95 -17.72 -1.79
C VAL A 292 16.40 -17.89 -2.19
N ASN A 293 16.96 -16.89 -2.88
CA ASN A 293 18.38 -16.80 -3.22
C ASN A 293 19.12 -15.78 -2.37
N ILE A 294 18.51 -14.66 -2.00
CA ILE A 294 19.18 -13.56 -1.29
C ILE A 294 18.37 -13.12 -0.08
N ILE A 295 19.01 -13.03 1.09
CA ILE A 295 18.38 -12.47 2.29
C ILE A 295 18.46 -10.94 2.21
N ARG A 296 17.33 -10.29 1.88
CA ARG A 296 17.22 -8.85 1.60
C ARG A 296 18.03 -8.00 2.57
N ARG A 297 17.73 -8.06 3.88
CA ARG A 297 18.43 -7.28 4.93
C ARG A 297 19.96 -7.31 4.89
N THR A 298 20.54 -8.44 4.50
CA THR A 298 21.98 -8.66 4.59
C THR A 298 22.68 -8.69 3.23
N GLY A 299 21.93 -8.77 2.13
CA GLY A 299 22.48 -9.07 0.80
C GLY A 299 23.15 -10.44 0.72
N LYS A 300 22.94 -11.32 1.70
CA LYS A 300 23.59 -12.63 1.75
C LYS A 300 22.97 -13.53 0.68
N VAL A 301 23.77 -13.88 -0.33
CA VAL A 301 23.46 -14.95 -1.27
C VAL A 301 23.51 -16.30 -0.55
N LEU A 302 22.45 -17.08 -0.68
CA LEU A 302 22.33 -18.41 -0.11
C LEU A 302 22.96 -19.44 -1.06
N ASN A 303 23.73 -20.36 -0.49
CA ASN A 303 24.32 -21.51 -1.18
C ASN A 303 23.71 -22.84 -0.73
N GLN A 304 22.66 -22.78 0.10
CA GLN A 304 21.89 -23.91 0.59
C GLN A 304 20.45 -23.42 0.89
N PRO A 305 19.45 -24.32 0.86
CA PRO A 305 18.08 -23.98 1.22
C PRO A 305 17.98 -23.23 2.57
N LEU A 306 17.05 -22.27 2.64
CA LEU A 306 16.78 -21.53 3.87
C LEU A 306 16.00 -22.43 4.83
N GLN A 307 16.56 -22.67 6.01
CA GLN A 307 15.89 -23.41 7.07
C GLN A 307 15.20 -22.44 8.03
N CYS A 308 13.88 -22.57 8.12
CA CYS A 308 13.03 -21.80 9.03
C CYS A 308 13.03 -22.41 10.44
N ALA A 309 12.62 -21.62 11.43
CA ALA A 309 12.66 -22.03 12.84
C ALA A 309 11.67 -23.16 13.18
N ASP A 310 10.60 -23.26 12.42
CA ASP A 310 9.58 -24.33 12.48
C ASP A 310 10.03 -25.63 11.79
N GLY A 311 11.20 -25.64 11.15
CA GLY A 311 11.72 -26.77 10.39
C GLY A 311 11.36 -26.75 8.90
N THR A 312 10.57 -25.78 8.43
CA THR A 312 10.29 -25.58 7.01
C THR A 312 11.58 -25.31 6.24
N ILE A 313 11.75 -25.95 5.08
CA ILE A 313 12.92 -25.80 4.21
C ILE A 313 12.46 -25.12 2.92
N ILE A 314 12.92 -23.89 2.69
CA ILE A 314 12.65 -23.14 1.47
C ILE A 314 13.82 -23.34 0.50
N PRO A 315 13.60 -23.89 -0.70
CA PRO A 315 14.67 -24.15 -1.66
C PRO A 315 15.31 -22.86 -2.20
N LEU A 316 16.47 -23.01 -2.84
CA LEU A 316 17.06 -21.94 -3.65
C LEU A 316 16.24 -21.76 -4.93
N CYS A 317 16.15 -20.53 -5.45
CA CYS A 317 15.48 -20.27 -6.73
C CYS A 317 16.29 -20.75 -7.95
N GLY A 318 17.54 -21.16 -7.73
CA GLY A 318 18.46 -21.54 -8.80
C GLY A 318 19.14 -20.32 -9.41
N THR A 319 19.47 -20.39 -10.69
CA THR A 319 19.99 -19.28 -11.49
C THR A 319 18.89 -18.29 -11.83
N GLU A 320 19.26 -17.07 -12.24
CA GLU A 320 18.31 -16.06 -12.72
C GLU A 320 17.40 -16.60 -13.85
N ALA A 321 17.97 -17.40 -14.75
CA ALA A 321 17.20 -18.01 -15.84
C ALA A 321 16.19 -19.05 -15.34
N GLU A 322 16.52 -19.82 -14.30
CA GLU A 322 15.62 -20.80 -13.69
C GLU A 322 14.50 -20.10 -12.93
N ALA A 323 14.81 -19.07 -12.14
CA ALA A 323 13.80 -18.28 -11.43
C ALA A 323 12.83 -17.58 -12.39
N ALA A 324 13.35 -16.92 -13.42
CA ALA A 324 12.54 -16.29 -14.46
C ALA A 324 11.65 -17.31 -15.19
N ALA A 325 12.20 -18.50 -15.49
CA ALA A 325 11.43 -19.56 -16.14
C ALA A 325 10.31 -20.12 -15.25
N ALA A 326 10.54 -20.24 -13.94
CA ALA A 326 9.53 -20.68 -12.97
C ALA A 326 8.40 -19.65 -12.86
N TRP A 327 8.73 -18.36 -12.74
CA TRP A 327 7.73 -17.29 -12.73
C TRP A 327 6.91 -17.25 -14.04
N LEU A 328 7.56 -17.31 -15.21
CA LEU A 328 6.87 -17.35 -16.51
C LEU A 328 5.98 -18.59 -16.72
N GLN A 329 6.23 -19.68 -15.98
CA GLN A 329 5.41 -20.89 -16.01
C GLN A 329 4.21 -20.84 -15.06
N GLY A 330 4.12 -19.80 -14.21
CA GLY A 330 3.08 -19.68 -13.19
C GLY A 330 3.35 -20.51 -11.94
N ASP A 331 4.62 -20.86 -11.67
CA ASP A 331 5.01 -21.54 -10.42
C ASP A 331 5.12 -20.56 -9.22
N ALA A 332 4.94 -19.27 -9.49
CA ALA A 332 4.94 -18.20 -8.50
C ALA A 332 4.07 -17.03 -8.97
N ASP A 333 3.43 -16.37 -8.00
CA ASP A 333 2.56 -15.23 -8.23
C ASP A 333 3.31 -13.90 -8.17
N ILE A 334 4.39 -13.85 -7.39
CA ILE A 334 5.24 -12.65 -7.28
C ILE A 334 6.71 -13.04 -7.37
N TRP A 335 7.47 -12.25 -8.13
CA TRP A 335 8.93 -12.34 -8.22
C TRP A 335 9.56 -11.09 -7.63
N THR A 336 10.50 -11.26 -6.71
CA THR A 336 11.27 -10.16 -6.10
C THR A 336 12.74 -10.21 -6.44
N MET A 337 13.36 -9.05 -6.53
CA MET A 337 14.76 -8.82 -6.89
C MET A 337 15.38 -7.72 -6.04
N VAL A 338 16.70 -7.81 -5.87
CA VAL A 338 17.51 -6.85 -5.10
C VAL A 338 18.78 -6.47 -5.86
N PRO A 339 19.34 -5.26 -5.63
CA PRO A 339 20.54 -4.79 -6.32
C PRO A 339 21.82 -5.59 -6.09
#